data_AF-A0A2E5X0X7-F1
#
_entry.id   AF-A0A2E5X0X7-F1
#
_cell.length_a   1.000
_cell.length_b   1.000
_cell.length_c   1.000
_cell.angle_alpha   90.00
_cell.angle_beta   90.00
_cell.angle_gamma   90.00
#
_symmetry.space_group_name_H-M   'P 1'
#
loop_
_entity.id
_entity.type
_entity.pdbx_description
1 polymer ?
#
loop_
_entity_poly.entity_id
_entity_poly.type
_entity_poly.pdbx_seq_one_letter_code
_entity_poly.pdbx_strand_id
1 'polypeptide(L)'
;MKNKLLNSFAFGLIFFLGIACGASGKNSQKSITSVVVPNEFVSTWRVGDASFGDGDLTVTLPLRSGFNYNFTVDWGDGTTAEVTAHDDVDIDHAYGSAGDYTIKITGTVEAWYFNNTGDKDKIISVQELGSVGWKNFDNAFSGCSNLTTFSGGDTSNVTDMGGMFAFAASAQPNTSGWNTSNVTDMGGMFIFAASAQPDTSGWDTSNVTTMLSMFNGATAANPNTSGWNTSNVTSMQAMFSNASSAIPDTSKWDTSSVTSMAKMFFFASSANPDTSKWNITNVTDMSDMFNGAGQAVPDTSNWNTSNVTDMNRMFRGAVSAAPDVSGWNTSNVTDMNYMFSNMGNISIDFSGWDFSSAVNDFTHFLINSSLLTQDYDTLLIRLDTTATLAQDLTAGSTTYTNGGAGATARSSLTGKGWNISDFGPI
;
A
#
# COMPACT_ATOMS: atom_id res chain seq x y z
N MET A 1 52.82 -25.76 -40.05
CA MET A 1 51.67 -25.96 -40.96
C MET A 1 50.39 -25.84 -40.15
N LYS A 2 49.56 -24.84 -40.51
CA LYS A 2 48.08 -24.68 -40.36
C LYS A 2 47.41 -25.11 -39.03
N ASN A 3 46.98 -24.17 -38.17
CA ASN A 3 45.74 -23.35 -38.20
C ASN A 3 44.45 -24.07 -37.76
N LYS A 4 43.89 -23.63 -36.61
CA LYS A 4 42.48 -23.22 -36.33
C LYS A 4 42.35 -22.97 -34.81
N LEU A 5 42.25 -21.75 -34.27
CA LEU A 5 41.07 -20.83 -34.19
C LEU A 5 39.80 -21.57 -33.70
N LEU A 6 38.98 -21.12 -32.75
CA LEU A 6 38.92 -20.06 -31.71
C LEU A 6 37.49 -20.21 -31.12
N ASN A 7 37.30 -20.05 -29.81
CA ASN A 7 36.22 -19.24 -29.20
C ASN A 7 36.06 -19.54 -27.70
N SER A 8 36.62 -18.62 -26.93
CA SER A 8 36.23 -18.31 -25.56
C SER A 8 35.09 -17.29 -25.64
N PHE A 9 33.98 -17.51 -24.94
CA PHE A 9 33.00 -16.47 -24.67
C PHE A 9 33.22 -15.96 -23.26
N ALA A 10 33.91 -14.82 -23.16
CA ALA A 10 33.96 -14.00 -21.97
C ALA A 10 32.65 -13.21 -21.87
N PHE A 11 31.99 -13.28 -20.71
CA PHE A 11 30.92 -12.35 -20.34
C PHE A 11 31.52 -10.95 -20.23
N GLY A 12 31.09 -10.05 -21.12
CA GLY A 12 31.49 -8.66 -21.13
C GLY A 12 30.84 -7.90 -19.99
N LEU A 13 31.66 -7.52 -19.01
CA LEU A 13 31.36 -6.50 -18.01
C LEU A 13 31.46 -5.12 -18.71
N ILE A 14 30.34 -4.41 -18.90
CA ILE A 14 30.36 -3.07 -19.47
C ILE A 14 30.58 -2.06 -18.34
N PHE A 15 31.76 -1.45 -18.34
CA PHE A 15 32.12 -0.27 -17.54
C PHE A 15 31.54 1.00 -18.21
N PHE A 16 30.87 1.84 -17.41
CA PHE A 16 30.55 3.21 -17.80
C PHE A 16 31.81 4.09 -17.75
N LEU A 17 32.12 4.78 -18.84
CA LEU A 17 32.98 5.97 -18.82
C LEU A 17 32.22 7.13 -19.47
N GLY A 18 31.90 8.14 -18.68
CA GLY A 18 31.41 9.42 -19.17
C GLY A 18 32.58 10.26 -19.71
N ILE A 19 32.37 10.88 -20.87
CA ILE A 19 33.05 12.13 -21.26
C ILE A 19 32.01 13.03 -21.91
N ALA A 20 31.88 14.24 -21.38
CA ALA A 20 31.11 15.35 -21.95
C ALA A 20 31.97 16.13 -22.97
N CYS A 21 31.37 16.60 -24.08
CA CYS A 21 31.56 17.95 -24.63
C CYS A 21 30.70 18.17 -25.90
N GLY A 22 29.94 19.29 -25.95
CA GLY A 22 29.83 20.12 -27.17
C GLY A 22 28.55 20.07 -28.04
N ALA A 23 27.74 21.14 -27.89
CA ALA A 23 26.96 21.84 -28.94
C ALA A 23 25.59 21.31 -29.44
N SER A 24 24.55 22.04 -29.03
CA SER A 24 23.34 22.53 -29.74
C SER A 24 22.73 21.73 -30.91
N GLY A 25 21.47 21.29 -30.73
CA GLY A 25 20.55 20.99 -31.83
C GLY A 25 19.45 20.00 -31.43
N LYS A 26 18.18 20.42 -31.52
CA LYS A 26 16.99 19.61 -31.21
C LYS A 26 16.91 18.33 -32.06
N ASN A 27 16.86 17.18 -31.38
CA ASN A 27 15.98 16.03 -31.62
C ASN A 27 16.52 14.84 -30.81
N SER A 28 16.06 14.70 -29.57
CA SER A 28 16.28 13.45 -28.83
C SER A 28 15.33 12.39 -29.36
N GLN A 29 15.68 11.75 -30.48
CA GLN A 29 15.17 10.41 -30.72
C GLN A 29 15.76 9.53 -29.62
N LYS A 30 14.94 9.22 -28.61
CA LYS A 30 15.22 8.16 -27.64
C LYS A 30 15.33 6.89 -28.49
N SER A 31 16.57 6.44 -28.73
CA SER A 31 16.82 5.18 -29.42
C SER A 31 16.20 4.07 -28.58
N ILE A 32 15.00 3.63 -28.95
CA ILE A 32 14.34 2.48 -28.34
C ILE A 32 15.07 1.26 -28.90
N THR A 33 16.12 0.82 -28.21
CA THR A 33 16.57 -0.56 -28.33
C THR A 33 15.41 -1.42 -27.81
N SER A 34 14.65 -2.00 -28.73
CA SER A 34 13.71 -3.08 -28.42
C SER A 34 14.51 -4.18 -27.72
N VAL A 35 14.31 -4.29 -26.41
CA VAL A 35 14.79 -5.44 -25.65
C VAL A 35 13.90 -6.60 -26.10
N VAL A 36 14.51 -7.61 -26.73
CA VAL A 36 13.79 -8.84 -27.05
C VAL A 36 13.58 -9.58 -25.74
N VAL A 37 12.34 -9.63 -25.26
CA VAL A 37 11.97 -10.42 -24.07
C VAL A 37 12.01 -11.90 -24.47
N PRO A 38 12.71 -12.78 -23.71
CA PRO A 38 12.69 -14.21 -23.97
C PRO A 38 11.26 -14.78 -23.96
N ASN A 39 10.99 -15.76 -24.81
CA ASN A 39 9.72 -16.50 -24.78
C ASN A 39 9.81 -17.71 -23.85
N GLU A 40 10.37 -17.52 -22.66
CA GLU A 40 10.48 -18.55 -21.63
C GLU A 40 10.33 -17.94 -20.24
N PHE A 41 9.57 -18.59 -19.36
CA PHE A 41 9.57 -18.32 -17.93
C PHE A 41 10.64 -19.18 -17.27
N VAL A 42 11.52 -18.57 -16.46
CA VAL A 42 12.65 -19.27 -15.83
C VAL A 42 12.64 -19.00 -14.33
N SER A 43 12.61 -20.08 -13.55
CA SER A 43 12.60 -20.05 -12.08
C SER A 43 13.51 -21.10 -11.47
N THR A 44 13.97 -20.89 -10.24
CA THR A 44 14.69 -21.92 -9.47
C THR A 44 13.91 -22.32 -8.23
N TRP A 45 13.89 -23.62 -8.00
CA TRP A 45 13.15 -24.28 -6.93
C TRP A 45 14.08 -25.15 -6.10
N ARG A 46 13.89 -25.14 -4.78
CA ARG A 46 14.60 -26.00 -3.84
C ARG A 46 13.69 -27.12 -3.38
N VAL A 47 14.12 -28.36 -3.57
CA VAL A 47 13.36 -29.57 -3.19
C VAL A 47 14.17 -30.43 -2.22
N GLY A 48 13.48 -31.20 -1.39
CA GLY A 48 14.07 -32.09 -0.39
C GLY A 48 14.65 -31.40 0.84
N ASP A 49 14.30 -30.13 1.07
CA ASP A 49 14.70 -29.36 2.24
C ASP A 49 13.46 -28.84 2.99
N ALA A 50 13.25 -29.35 4.20
CA ALA A 50 12.11 -28.97 5.04
C ALA A 50 12.14 -27.50 5.51
N SER A 51 13.24 -26.77 5.27
CA SER A 51 13.31 -25.32 5.50
C SER A 51 12.70 -24.50 4.36
N PHE A 52 12.44 -25.16 3.21
CA PHE A 52 11.92 -24.55 1.98
C PHE A 52 10.59 -25.16 1.54
N GLY A 53 9.81 -25.72 2.46
CA GLY A 53 8.50 -26.31 2.17
C GLY A 53 8.22 -27.53 3.03
N ASP A 54 7.58 -28.53 2.44
CA ASP A 54 7.26 -29.81 3.08
C ASP A 54 8.45 -30.78 3.18
N GLY A 55 9.58 -30.45 2.55
CA GLY A 55 10.79 -31.26 2.53
C GLY A 55 10.70 -32.51 1.64
N ASP A 56 9.66 -32.62 0.82
CA ASP A 56 9.53 -33.70 -0.15
C ASP A 56 10.37 -33.42 -1.41
N LEU A 57 10.39 -34.39 -2.33
CA LEU A 57 11.13 -34.27 -3.59
C LEU A 57 10.22 -33.86 -4.76
N THR A 58 9.06 -33.26 -4.50
CA THR A 58 8.10 -32.92 -5.55
C THR A 58 7.97 -31.41 -5.74
N VAL A 59 7.60 -31.02 -6.96
CA VAL A 59 7.13 -29.67 -7.28
C VAL A 59 5.79 -29.78 -7.99
N THR A 60 4.83 -28.99 -7.53
CA THR A 60 3.54 -28.75 -8.18
C THR A 60 3.48 -27.32 -8.71
N LEU A 61 3.23 -27.13 -10.01
CA LEU A 61 3.05 -25.80 -10.60
C LEU A 61 1.70 -25.19 -10.15
N PRO A 62 1.67 -23.93 -9.67
CA PRO A 62 0.46 -23.29 -9.13
C PRO A 62 -0.41 -22.67 -10.23
N LEU A 63 -1.03 -23.52 -11.05
CA LEU A 63 -1.93 -23.09 -12.12
C LEU A 63 -3.34 -22.81 -11.60
N ARG A 64 -4.08 -21.92 -12.29
CA ARG A 64 -5.41 -21.43 -11.88
C ARG A 64 -6.47 -21.86 -12.88
N SER A 65 -7.61 -22.33 -12.39
CA SER A 65 -8.77 -22.63 -13.24
C SER A 65 -9.28 -21.36 -13.95
N GLY A 66 -9.84 -21.52 -15.16
CA GLY A 66 -10.39 -20.42 -15.95
C GLY A 66 -9.39 -19.69 -16.86
N PHE A 67 -8.15 -20.17 -16.94
CA PHE A 67 -7.08 -19.64 -17.80
C PHE A 67 -6.60 -20.70 -18.80
N ASN A 68 -5.97 -20.25 -19.89
CA ASN A 68 -5.44 -21.16 -20.90
C ASN A 68 -3.99 -21.54 -20.61
N TYR A 69 -3.70 -22.82 -20.83
CA TYR A 69 -2.38 -23.42 -20.68
C TYR A 69 -2.08 -24.27 -21.91
N ASN A 70 -0.91 -24.10 -22.48
CA ASN A 70 -0.39 -24.94 -23.55
C ASN A 70 1.12 -24.71 -23.61
N PHE A 71 1.85 -25.40 -22.75
CA PHE A 71 3.27 -25.16 -22.57
C PHE A 71 4.06 -26.44 -22.33
N THR A 72 5.32 -26.40 -22.73
CA THR A 72 6.33 -27.39 -22.35
C THR A 72 7.05 -26.90 -21.10
N VAL A 73 7.17 -27.76 -20.10
CA VAL A 73 8.03 -27.56 -18.93
C VAL A 73 9.28 -28.43 -19.04
N ASP A 74 10.44 -27.81 -18.88
CA ASP A 74 11.72 -28.47 -18.61
C ASP A 74 11.99 -28.36 -17.11
N TRP A 75 12.02 -29.50 -16.44
CA TRP A 75 12.15 -29.58 -14.98
C TRP A 75 13.59 -29.36 -14.49
N GLY A 76 14.56 -29.22 -15.40
CA GLY A 76 15.96 -28.96 -15.06
C GLY A 76 16.73 -30.20 -14.58
N ASP A 77 16.12 -31.38 -14.64
CA ASP A 77 16.75 -32.68 -14.35
C ASP A 77 16.93 -33.56 -15.61
N GLY A 78 16.70 -32.97 -16.79
CA GLY A 78 16.77 -33.65 -18.08
C GLY A 78 15.44 -34.26 -18.53
N THR A 79 14.36 -34.09 -17.75
CA THR A 79 13.00 -34.47 -18.14
C THR A 79 12.15 -33.26 -18.52
N THR A 80 11.16 -33.51 -19.37
CA THR A 80 10.22 -32.50 -19.86
C THR A 80 8.80 -33.05 -19.88
N ALA A 81 7.80 -32.19 -19.72
CA ALA A 81 6.39 -32.54 -19.87
C ALA A 81 5.59 -31.48 -20.63
N GLU A 82 4.43 -31.86 -21.17
CA GLU A 82 3.51 -30.97 -21.87
C GLU A 82 2.28 -30.75 -21.00
N VAL A 83 1.96 -29.48 -20.69
CA VAL A 83 0.82 -29.12 -19.84
C VAL A 83 -0.20 -28.36 -20.66
N THR A 84 -1.43 -28.86 -20.68
CA THR A 84 -2.53 -28.32 -21.50
C THR A 84 -3.70 -27.78 -20.70
N ALA A 85 -3.68 -27.95 -19.37
CA ALA A 85 -4.72 -27.48 -18.47
C ALA A 85 -4.17 -27.23 -17.06
N HIS A 86 -4.95 -26.52 -16.24
CA HIS A 86 -4.59 -26.24 -14.84
C HIS A 86 -4.55 -27.47 -13.93
N ASP A 87 -5.27 -28.52 -14.31
CA ASP A 87 -5.46 -29.79 -13.60
C ASP A 87 -4.82 -30.96 -14.36
N ASP A 88 -3.91 -30.65 -15.28
CA ASP A 88 -3.11 -31.64 -15.97
C ASP A 88 -2.24 -32.39 -14.96
N VAL A 89 -2.10 -33.70 -15.11
CA VAL A 89 -1.30 -34.52 -14.17
C VAL A 89 0.18 -34.17 -14.24
N ASP A 90 0.62 -33.63 -15.38
CA ASP A 90 2.00 -33.27 -15.66
C ASP A 90 2.40 -31.92 -15.03
N ILE A 91 1.55 -31.30 -14.19
CA ILE A 91 1.96 -30.16 -13.34
C ILE A 91 2.75 -30.59 -12.10
N ASP A 92 2.73 -31.88 -11.77
CA ASP A 92 3.46 -32.49 -10.67
C ASP A 92 4.71 -33.20 -11.18
N HIS A 93 5.84 -32.94 -10.54
CA HIS A 93 7.10 -33.61 -10.88
C HIS A 93 7.86 -34.06 -9.65
N ALA A 94 8.41 -35.28 -9.71
CA ALA A 94 9.18 -35.87 -8.62
C ALA A 94 10.65 -36.01 -9.00
N TYR A 95 11.52 -35.37 -8.24
CA TYR A 95 12.97 -35.38 -8.43
C TYR A 95 13.64 -36.60 -7.79
N GLY A 96 14.72 -37.07 -8.40
CA GLY A 96 15.50 -38.20 -7.88
C GLY A 96 16.34 -37.89 -6.64
N SER A 97 16.57 -36.62 -6.33
CA SER A 97 17.39 -36.18 -5.19
C SER A 97 17.00 -34.78 -4.73
N ALA A 98 17.33 -34.43 -3.48
CA ALA A 98 17.22 -33.06 -3.00
C ALA A 98 18.20 -32.13 -3.75
N GLY A 99 17.82 -30.88 -3.95
CA GLY A 99 18.67 -29.91 -4.63
C GLY A 99 17.92 -28.68 -5.15
N ASP A 100 18.68 -27.83 -5.83
CA ASP A 100 18.15 -26.67 -6.54
C ASP A 100 17.99 -27.03 -8.03
N TYR A 101 16.79 -26.86 -8.55
CA TYR A 101 16.43 -27.17 -9.94
C TYR A 101 15.96 -25.91 -10.65
N THR A 102 16.44 -25.71 -11.87
CA THR A 102 15.99 -24.59 -12.72
C THR A 102 14.89 -25.09 -13.65
N ILE A 103 13.67 -24.63 -13.38
CA ILE A 103 12.48 -24.94 -14.18
C ILE A 103 12.34 -23.89 -15.27
N LYS A 104 12.16 -24.35 -16.52
CA LYS A 104 11.91 -23.48 -17.67
C LYS A 104 10.58 -23.84 -18.31
N ILE A 105 9.75 -22.85 -18.59
CA ILE A 105 8.47 -23.02 -19.24
C ILE A 105 8.46 -22.25 -20.56
N THR A 106 8.15 -22.94 -21.66
CA THR A 106 7.99 -22.34 -22.99
C THR A 106 6.59 -22.66 -23.51
N GLY A 107 5.89 -21.66 -24.05
CA GLY A 107 4.52 -21.80 -24.53
C GLY A 107 3.58 -20.82 -23.82
N THR A 108 2.30 -21.17 -23.72
CA THR A 108 1.27 -20.31 -23.15
C THR A 108 1.00 -20.65 -21.68
N VAL A 109 1.20 -19.67 -20.80
CA VAL A 109 0.83 -19.67 -19.38
C VAL A 109 0.12 -18.34 -19.08
N GLU A 110 -1.20 -18.37 -18.94
CA GLU A 110 -1.95 -17.13 -18.75
C GLU A 110 -2.06 -16.68 -17.28
N ALA A 111 -1.88 -17.58 -16.31
CA ALA A 111 -1.96 -17.24 -14.89
C ALA A 111 -1.08 -18.12 -14.00
N TRP A 112 -0.62 -17.52 -12.91
CA TRP A 112 0.14 -18.14 -11.82
C TRP A 112 -0.55 -17.80 -10.49
N TYR A 113 -0.67 -18.74 -9.56
CA TYR A 113 -1.58 -18.56 -8.41
C TYR A 113 -1.19 -19.39 -7.17
N PHE A 114 -0.16 -18.97 -6.43
CA PHE A 114 0.16 -19.63 -5.15
C PHE A 114 -0.89 -19.35 -4.07
N ASN A 115 -1.32 -18.09 -3.94
CA ASN A 115 -2.31 -17.67 -2.93
C ASN A 115 -2.00 -18.20 -1.51
N ASN A 116 -0.72 -18.14 -1.12
CA ASN A 116 -0.23 -18.65 0.15
C ASN A 116 -0.52 -20.16 0.39
N THR A 117 -0.56 -20.96 -0.68
CA THR A 117 -0.75 -22.42 -0.64
C THR A 117 0.27 -23.15 -1.52
N GLY A 118 0.23 -24.48 -1.50
CA GLY A 118 1.10 -25.34 -2.32
C GLY A 118 2.58 -25.15 -2.03
N ASP A 119 3.40 -25.27 -3.06
CA ASP A 119 4.85 -25.25 -3.00
C ASP A 119 5.48 -23.84 -2.97
N LYS A 120 4.73 -22.85 -2.47
CA LYS A 120 5.16 -21.43 -2.44
C LYS A 120 6.53 -21.19 -1.80
N ASP A 121 6.93 -22.04 -0.85
CA ASP A 121 8.20 -21.90 -0.13
C ASP A 121 9.37 -22.57 -0.86
N LYS A 122 9.10 -23.41 -1.87
CA LYS A 122 10.11 -24.10 -2.68
C LYS A 122 10.68 -23.19 -3.76
N ILE A 123 9.91 -22.24 -4.30
CA ILE A 123 10.42 -21.26 -5.29
C ILE A 123 11.31 -20.22 -4.60
N ILE A 124 12.58 -20.13 -5.03
CA ILE A 124 13.58 -19.27 -4.39
C ILE A 124 14.04 -18.10 -5.26
N SER A 125 13.85 -18.19 -6.58
CA SER A 125 14.12 -17.09 -7.52
C SER A 125 13.35 -17.23 -8.83
N VAL A 126 13.04 -16.08 -9.44
CA VAL A 126 12.55 -15.96 -10.82
C VAL A 126 13.58 -15.18 -11.62
N GLN A 127 14.25 -15.83 -12.56
CA GLN A 127 15.30 -15.21 -13.37
C GLN A 127 14.76 -14.48 -14.60
N GLU A 128 13.59 -14.87 -15.09
CA GLU A 128 12.94 -14.28 -16.26
C GLU A 128 11.45 -14.58 -16.20
N LEU A 129 10.60 -13.55 -16.23
CA LEU A 129 9.15 -13.77 -16.34
C LEU A 129 8.76 -14.20 -17.76
N GLY A 130 9.52 -13.77 -18.76
CA GLY A 130 9.32 -14.13 -20.16
C GLY A 130 8.08 -13.49 -20.79
N SER A 131 7.80 -13.93 -22.00
CA SER A 131 6.64 -13.53 -22.82
C SER A 131 5.67 -14.69 -23.07
N VAL A 132 5.45 -15.53 -22.05
CA VAL A 132 4.63 -16.75 -22.12
C VAL A 132 3.11 -16.48 -22.13
N GLY A 133 2.66 -15.25 -22.32
CA GLY A 133 1.25 -14.91 -22.47
C GLY A 133 0.48 -14.58 -21.19
N TRP A 134 1.17 -14.05 -20.16
CA TRP A 134 0.58 -13.64 -18.89
C TRP A 134 -0.67 -12.75 -19.03
N LYS A 135 -1.72 -13.08 -18.28
CA LYS A 135 -2.96 -12.30 -18.18
C LYS A 135 -3.33 -11.92 -16.75
N ASN A 136 -2.98 -12.76 -15.78
CA ASN A 136 -3.40 -12.58 -14.39
C ASN A 136 -2.28 -12.96 -13.42
N PHE A 137 -1.97 -12.04 -12.51
CA PHE A 137 -1.02 -12.21 -11.42
C PHE A 137 -1.66 -12.02 -10.04
N ASP A 138 -2.99 -12.13 -9.96
CA ASP A 138 -3.69 -12.14 -8.69
C ASP A 138 -3.10 -13.24 -7.80
N ASN A 139 -2.53 -12.86 -6.66
CA ASN A 139 -1.89 -13.74 -5.68
C ASN A 139 -0.81 -14.69 -6.26
N ALA A 140 -0.18 -14.32 -7.38
CA ALA A 140 0.74 -15.19 -8.11
C ALA A 140 1.89 -15.72 -7.26
N PHE A 141 2.57 -14.84 -6.52
CA PHE A 141 3.71 -15.15 -5.65
C PHE A 141 3.38 -14.86 -4.18
N SER A 142 2.08 -14.92 -3.85
CA SER A 142 1.59 -14.71 -2.50
C SER A 142 2.10 -15.81 -1.56
N GLY A 143 2.75 -15.40 -0.47
CA GLY A 143 3.30 -16.26 0.57
C GLY A 143 4.64 -16.91 0.23
N CYS A 144 5.27 -16.57 -0.91
CA CYS A 144 6.58 -17.08 -1.30
C CYS A 144 7.69 -16.49 -0.43
N SER A 145 7.82 -17.01 0.79
CA SER A 145 8.67 -16.44 1.83
C SER A 145 10.17 -16.57 1.53
N ASN A 146 10.56 -17.55 0.72
CA ASN A 146 11.94 -17.82 0.32
C ASN A 146 12.32 -17.23 -1.05
N LEU A 147 11.38 -16.57 -1.75
CA LEU A 147 11.65 -15.89 -3.02
C LEU A 147 12.52 -14.66 -2.72
N THR A 148 13.76 -14.64 -3.21
CA THR A 148 14.71 -13.55 -2.93
C THR A 148 14.93 -12.61 -4.11
N THR A 149 14.98 -13.17 -5.33
CA THR A 149 15.17 -12.40 -6.57
C THR A 149 14.03 -12.67 -7.53
N PHE A 150 13.59 -11.61 -8.20
CA PHE A 150 12.53 -11.70 -9.19
C PHE A 150 12.81 -10.70 -10.31
N SER A 151 13.07 -11.21 -11.51
CA SER A 151 13.36 -10.40 -12.69
C SER A 151 12.13 -10.24 -13.59
N GLY A 152 12.13 -9.16 -14.38
CA GLY A 152 11.00 -8.77 -15.22
C GLY A 152 10.72 -9.71 -16.40
N GLY A 153 9.80 -9.28 -17.26
CA GLY A 153 9.32 -9.97 -18.46
C GLY A 153 8.20 -9.15 -19.10
N ASP A 154 7.42 -9.74 -20.00
CA ASP A 154 6.32 -9.06 -20.68
C ASP A 154 5.03 -9.11 -19.86
N THR A 155 4.69 -8.00 -19.22
CA THR A 155 3.43 -7.84 -18.46
C THR A 155 2.33 -7.13 -19.26
N SER A 156 2.54 -6.90 -20.56
CA SER A 156 1.65 -6.02 -21.36
C SER A 156 0.21 -6.52 -21.47
N ASN A 157 -0.04 -7.81 -21.26
CA ASN A 157 -1.39 -8.40 -21.30
C ASN A 157 -1.98 -8.65 -19.89
N VAL A 158 -1.27 -8.30 -18.83
CA VAL A 158 -1.73 -8.50 -17.45
C VAL A 158 -2.75 -7.44 -17.08
N THR A 159 -3.90 -7.88 -16.56
CA THR A 159 -4.97 -6.97 -16.12
C THR A 159 -5.12 -6.90 -14.60
N ASP A 160 -4.55 -7.86 -13.87
CA ASP A 160 -4.73 -8.00 -12.43
C ASP A 160 -3.39 -8.37 -11.79
N MET A 161 -2.96 -7.55 -10.83
CA MET A 161 -1.74 -7.74 -10.04
C MET A 161 -2.06 -7.76 -8.53
N GLY A 162 -3.33 -7.94 -8.17
CA GLY A 162 -3.78 -7.95 -6.79
C GLY A 162 -3.03 -8.99 -5.96
N GLY A 163 -2.45 -8.63 -4.82
CA GLY A 163 -1.75 -9.59 -3.96
C GLY A 163 -0.54 -10.30 -4.57
N MET A 164 -0.01 -9.86 -5.72
CA MET A 164 1.03 -10.60 -6.47
C MET A 164 2.21 -11.03 -5.59
N PHE A 165 2.68 -10.18 -4.67
CA PHE A 165 3.75 -10.47 -3.71
C PHE A 165 3.28 -10.39 -2.26
N ALA A 166 1.99 -10.58 -1.99
CA ALA A 166 1.45 -10.58 -0.65
C ALA A 166 2.21 -11.58 0.24
N PHE A 167 2.69 -11.16 1.41
CA PHE A 167 3.43 -11.98 2.37
C PHE A 167 4.74 -12.59 1.85
N ALA A 168 5.23 -12.20 0.67
CA ALA A 168 6.55 -12.60 0.16
C ALA A 168 7.65 -11.72 0.79
N ALA A 169 7.90 -11.90 2.09
CA ALA A 169 8.68 -10.97 2.91
C ALA A 169 10.13 -10.75 2.43
N SER A 170 10.72 -11.74 1.75
CA SER A 170 12.10 -11.68 1.23
C SER A 170 12.18 -11.25 -0.25
N ALA A 171 11.06 -11.10 -0.95
CA ALA A 171 11.05 -10.83 -2.37
C ALA A 171 11.60 -9.43 -2.69
N GLN A 172 12.53 -9.38 -3.66
CA GLN A 172 13.09 -8.14 -4.21
C GLN A 172 12.83 -8.09 -5.72
N PRO A 173 11.60 -7.75 -6.15
CA PRO A 173 11.26 -7.72 -7.56
C PRO A 173 11.84 -6.51 -8.28
N ASN A 174 12.46 -6.76 -9.43
CA ASN A 174 12.82 -5.72 -10.40
C ASN A 174 11.63 -5.44 -11.32
N THR A 175 10.93 -4.35 -11.05
CA THR A 175 9.69 -3.94 -11.75
C THR A 175 9.90 -2.85 -12.79
N SER A 176 11.16 -2.45 -13.06
CA SER A 176 11.49 -1.30 -13.93
C SER A 176 11.05 -1.47 -15.39
N GLY A 177 10.91 -2.71 -15.85
CA GLY A 177 10.51 -3.05 -17.23
C GLY A 177 9.03 -3.38 -17.41
N TRP A 178 8.22 -3.31 -16.37
CA TRP A 178 6.82 -3.72 -16.44
C TRP A 178 5.96 -2.72 -17.21
N ASN A 179 5.07 -3.26 -18.05
CA ASN A 179 3.99 -2.53 -18.66
C ASN A 179 2.70 -2.76 -17.84
N THR A 180 2.22 -1.72 -17.16
CA THR A 180 1.01 -1.78 -16.33
C THR A 180 -0.21 -1.13 -16.98
N SER A 181 -0.14 -0.74 -18.25
CA SER A 181 -1.19 0.04 -18.92
C SER A 181 -2.55 -0.67 -19.01
N ASN A 182 -2.59 -1.99 -18.90
CA ASN A 182 -3.83 -2.77 -18.89
C ASN A 182 -4.29 -3.20 -17.49
N VAL A 183 -3.52 -2.88 -16.43
CA VAL A 183 -3.80 -3.31 -15.07
C VAL A 183 -4.93 -2.47 -14.47
N THR A 184 -5.95 -3.15 -13.95
CA THR A 184 -7.09 -2.54 -13.25
C THR A 184 -7.05 -2.74 -11.75
N ASP A 185 -6.41 -3.81 -11.27
CA ASP A 185 -6.31 -4.14 -9.84
C ASP A 185 -4.83 -4.21 -9.39
N MET A 186 -4.48 -3.38 -8.40
CA MET A 186 -3.17 -3.39 -7.71
C MET A 186 -3.34 -3.57 -6.19
N GLY A 187 -4.52 -3.98 -5.73
CA GLY A 187 -4.84 -4.14 -4.32
C GLY A 187 -3.93 -5.17 -3.64
N GLY A 188 -3.28 -4.80 -2.54
CA GLY A 188 -2.45 -5.69 -1.75
C GLY A 188 -1.19 -6.20 -2.45
N MET A 189 -0.80 -5.63 -3.60
CA MET A 189 0.28 -6.15 -4.44
C MET A 189 1.58 -6.46 -3.66
N PHE A 190 1.92 -5.64 -2.67
CA PHE A 190 3.10 -5.79 -1.81
C PHE A 190 2.74 -5.87 -0.32
N ILE A 191 1.54 -6.33 0.02
CA ILE A 191 1.14 -6.45 1.45
C ILE A 191 2.13 -7.34 2.19
N PHE A 192 2.75 -6.83 3.27
CA PHE A 192 3.82 -7.46 4.06
C PHE A 192 5.03 -7.98 3.25
N ALA A 193 5.28 -7.46 2.04
CA ALA A 193 6.49 -7.72 1.27
C ALA A 193 7.65 -6.85 1.81
N ALA A 194 8.12 -7.17 3.02
CA ALA A 194 8.99 -6.30 3.81
C ALA A 194 10.29 -5.86 3.12
N SER A 195 10.85 -6.69 2.23
CA SER A 195 12.10 -6.43 1.49
C SER A 195 11.89 -5.79 0.11
N ALA A 196 10.64 -5.66 -0.37
CA ALA A 196 10.37 -5.20 -1.72
C ALA A 196 10.71 -3.71 -1.90
N GLN A 197 11.39 -3.39 -3.01
CA GLN A 197 11.77 -2.03 -3.41
C GLN A 197 11.42 -1.81 -4.89
N PRO A 198 10.12 -1.81 -5.26
CA PRO A 198 9.72 -1.76 -6.65
C PRO A 198 10.05 -0.39 -7.29
N ASP A 199 10.65 -0.42 -8.48
CA ASP A 199 10.70 0.75 -9.36
C ASP A 199 9.34 0.93 -10.03
N THR A 200 8.65 1.99 -9.60
CA THR A 200 7.28 2.35 -10.03
C THR A 200 7.27 3.58 -10.94
N SER A 201 8.44 4.09 -11.34
CA SER A 201 8.55 5.34 -12.09
C SER A 201 7.98 5.28 -13.51
N GLY A 202 7.90 4.08 -14.09
CA GLY A 202 7.35 3.81 -15.42
C GLY A 202 5.91 3.30 -15.43
N TRP A 203 5.25 3.19 -14.28
CA TRP A 203 3.93 2.59 -14.19
C TRP A 203 2.86 3.53 -14.74
N ASP A 204 2.02 3.00 -15.62
CA ASP A 204 0.76 3.60 -16.03
C ASP A 204 -0.35 3.07 -15.12
N THR A 205 -0.92 3.96 -14.29
CA THR A 205 -2.01 3.63 -13.36
C THR A 205 -3.38 4.12 -13.85
N SER A 206 -3.48 4.60 -15.09
CA SER A 206 -4.70 5.26 -15.60
C SER A 206 -5.93 4.35 -15.64
N ASN A 207 -5.74 3.04 -15.73
CA ASN A 207 -6.83 2.05 -15.69
C ASN A 207 -7.05 1.42 -14.31
N VAL A 208 -6.23 1.75 -13.30
CA VAL A 208 -6.32 1.16 -11.96
C VAL A 208 -7.55 1.69 -11.22
N THR A 209 -8.37 0.79 -10.71
CA THR A 209 -9.59 1.11 -9.96
C THR A 209 -9.46 0.91 -8.45
N THR A 210 -8.47 0.14 -7.99
CA THR A 210 -8.23 -0.11 -6.57
C THR A 210 -6.73 -0.17 -6.24
N MET A 211 -6.35 0.49 -5.15
CA MET A 211 -5.00 0.45 -4.55
C MET A 211 -5.07 0.03 -3.08
N LEU A 212 -6.15 -0.65 -2.69
CA LEU A 212 -6.41 -1.15 -1.34
C LEU A 212 -5.17 -1.88 -0.78
N SER A 213 -4.62 -1.44 0.34
CA SER A 213 -3.50 -2.09 1.04
C SER A 213 -2.24 -2.36 0.21
N MET A 214 -2.05 -1.68 -0.92
CA MET A 214 -1.03 -2.00 -1.91
C MET A 214 0.39 -2.14 -1.34
N PHE A 215 0.78 -1.28 -0.40
CA PHE A 215 2.08 -1.30 0.29
C PHE A 215 1.93 -1.52 1.80
N ASN A 216 0.81 -2.09 2.26
CA ASN A 216 0.60 -2.29 3.69
C ASN A 216 1.69 -3.19 4.29
N GLY A 217 2.50 -2.68 5.22
CA GLY A 217 3.61 -3.41 5.83
C GLY A 217 4.82 -3.65 4.91
N ALA A 218 4.87 -3.04 3.73
CA ALA A 218 6.03 -3.07 2.83
C ALA A 218 7.11 -2.11 3.36
N THR A 219 7.80 -2.48 4.42
CA THR A 219 8.64 -1.57 5.21
C THR A 219 9.81 -0.96 4.44
N ALA A 220 10.34 -1.64 3.42
CA ALA A 220 11.42 -1.12 2.58
C ALA A 220 10.94 -0.36 1.33
N ALA A 221 9.64 -0.41 1.01
CA ALA A 221 9.12 0.18 -0.22
C ALA A 221 9.11 1.72 -0.13
N ASN A 222 9.61 2.37 -1.19
CA ASN A 222 9.51 3.80 -1.39
C ASN A 222 9.16 4.10 -2.86
N PRO A 223 7.89 3.89 -3.26
CA PRO A 223 7.47 4.02 -4.65
C PRO A 223 7.53 5.47 -5.13
N ASN A 224 7.93 5.69 -6.39
CA ASN A 224 7.80 6.97 -7.06
C ASN A 224 6.38 7.13 -7.61
N THR A 225 5.53 7.87 -6.89
CA THR A 225 4.11 8.07 -7.23
C THR A 225 3.83 9.37 -7.99
N SER A 226 4.86 10.14 -8.37
CA SER A 226 4.71 11.48 -8.97
C SER A 226 4.05 11.51 -10.37
N GLY A 227 4.02 10.35 -11.03
CA GLY A 227 3.41 10.12 -12.35
C GLY A 227 2.06 9.39 -12.31
N TRP A 228 1.58 9.01 -11.14
CA TRP A 228 0.38 8.19 -11.02
C TRP A 228 -0.88 9.00 -11.37
N ASN A 229 -1.75 8.40 -12.18
CA ASN A 229 -3.11 8.86 -12.40
C ASN A 229 -4.05 8.05 -11.48
N THR A 230 -4.73 8.72 -10.56
CA THR A 230 -5.63 8.09 -9.58
C THR A 230 -7.11 8.37 -9.83
N SER A 231 -7.48 8.99 -10.96
CA SER A 231 -8.86 9.46 -11.20
C SER A 231 -9.92 8.35 -11.18
N ASN A 232 -9.51 7.12 -11.49
CA ASN A 232 -10.38 5.94 -11.51
C ASN A 232 -10.34 5.13 -10.19
N VAL A 233 -9.47 5.49 -9.24
CA VAL A 233 -9.30 4.75 -7.99
C VAL A 233 -10.44 5.07 -7.04
N THR A 234 -11.14 4.03 -6.58
CA THR A 234 -12.27 4.16 -5.65
C THR A 234 -11.92 3.81 -4.21
N SER A 235 -10.85 3.04 -3.99
CA SER A 235 -10.37 2.65 -2.66
C SER A 235 -8.86 2.84 -2.52
N MET A 236 -8.48 3.61 -1.49
CA MET A 236 -7.08 3.81 -1.05
C MET A 236 -6.89 3.36 0.41
N GLN A 237 -7.84 2.58 0.95
CA GLN A 237 -7.78 2.09 2.33
C GLN A 237 -6.46 1.35 2.57
N ALA A 238 -5.81 1.65 3.69
CA ALA A 238 -4.56 1.05 4.16
C ALA A 238 -3.38 1.05 3.17
N MET A 239 -3.43 1.83 2.09
CA MET A 239 -2.47 1.76 0.98
C MET A 239 -1.01 1.83 1.43
N PHE A 240 -0.68 2.70 2.39
CA PHE A 240 0.67 2.83 2.98
C PHE A 240 0.70 2.50 4.48
N SER A 241 -0.29 1.76 4.99
CA SER A 241 -0.33 1.40 6.41
C SER A 241 0.93 0.60 6.79
N ASN A 242 1.66 1.03 7.82
CA ASN A 242 2.95 0.47 8.28
C ASN A 242 4.07 0.47 7.22
N ALA A 243 3.94 1.24 6.14
CA ALA A 243 5.00 1.42 5.14
C ALA A 243 6.00 2.47 5.63
N SER A 244 6.88 2.08 6.57
CA SER A 244 7.74 3.00 7.32
C SER A 244 8.70 3.84 6.48
N SER A 245 9.11 3.36 5.30
CA SER A 245 10.03 4.07 4.39
C SER A 245 9.35 4.81 3.24
N ALA A 246 8.03 4.71 3.11
CA ALA A 246 7.32 5.32 1.99
C ALA A 246 7.22 6.85 2.13
N ILE A 247 7.60 7.57 1.07
CA ILE A 247 7.48 9.03 0.95
C ILE A 247 6.75 9.36 -0.37
N PRO A 248 5.45 9.07 -0.48
CA PRO A 248 4.73 9.25 -1.74
C PRO A 248 4.55 10.73 -2.08
N ASP A 249 4.75 11.07 -3.35
CA ASP A 249 4.29 12.34 -3.94
C ASP A 249 2.82 12.20 -4.31
N THR A 250 1.95 12.90 -3.58
CA THR A 250 0.49 12.90 -3.76
C THR A 250 -0.04 14.19 -4.37
N SER A 251 0.83 15.11 -4.81
CA SER A 251 0.48 16.48 -5.23
C SER A 251 -0.39 16.58 -6.50
N LYS A 252 -0.51 15.47 -7.24
CA LYS A 252 -1.32 15.33 -8.48
C LYS A 252 -2.45 14.32 -8.36
N TRP A 253 -2.65 13.73 -7.18
CA TRP A 253 -3.67 12.71 -7.01
C TRP A 253 -5.06 13.34 -7.14
N ASP A 254 -5.89 12.72 -7.96
CA ASP A 254 -7.32 12.95 -7.99
C ASP A 254 -7.99 11.92 -7.07
N THR A 255 -8.57 12.40 -5.96
CA THR A 255 -9.25 11.57 -4.97
C THR A 255 -10.77 11.65 -5.07
N SER A 256 -11.31 12.31 -6.10
CA SER A 256 -12.74 12.61 -6.20
C SER A 256 -13.63 11.36 -6.28
N SER A 257 -13.08 10.24 -6.74
CA SER A 257 -13.77 8.93 -6.82
C SER A 257 -13.60 8.07 -5.56
N VAL A 258 -12.77 8.48 -4.60
CA VAL A 258 -12.42 7.66 -3.43
C VAL A 258 -13.55 7.71 -2.38
N THR A 259 -13.95 6.54 -1.87
CA THR A 259 -15.00 6.42 -0.86
C THR A 259 -14.49 6.06 0.54
N SER A 260 -13.29 5.48 0.66
CA SER A 260 -12.66 5.16 1.94
C SER A 260 -11.15 5.47 1.91
N MET A 261 -10.70 6.17 2.95
CA MET A 261 -9.29 6.49 3.22
C MET A 261 -8.82 5.92 4.56
N ALA A 262 -9.58 4.97 5.11
CA ALA A 262 -9.27 4.35 6.39
C ALA A 262 -7.84 3.78 6.39
N LYS A 263 -7.08 4.06 7.45
CA LYS A 263 -5.71 3.58 7.68
C LYS A 263 -4.69 3.94 6.59
N MET A 264 -5.00 4.85 5.66
CA MET A 264 -4.18 5.10 4.46
C MET A 264 -2.68 5.34 4.80
N PHE A 265 -2.40 6.05 5.90
CA PHE A 265 -1.05 6.30 6.43
C PHE A 265 -0.87 5.81 7.88
N PHE A 266 -1.65 4.82 8.32
CA PHE A 266 -1.55 4.26 9.68
C PHE A 266 -0.13 3.77 9.98
N PHE A 267 0.58 4.36 10.95
CA PHE A 267 1.99 4.12 11.28
C PHE A 267 2.97 4.25 10.09
N ALA A 268 2.63 5.03 9.07
CA ALA A 268 3.54 5.38 7.98
C ALA A 268 4.48 6.51 8.43
N SER A 269 5.48 6.17 9.24
CA SER A 269 6.28 7.15 9.99
C SER A 269 7.02 8.19 9.15
N SER A 270 7.37 7.89 7.90
CA SER A 270 8.08 8.81 7.00
C SER A 270 7.18 9.53 5.99
N ALA A 271 5.90 9.18 5.93
CA ALA A 271 4.99 9.78 4.96
C ALA A 271 4.63 11.22 5.35
N ASN A 272 4.66 12.12 4.36
CA ASN A 272 4.15 13.47 4.46
C ASN A 272 3.41 13.85 3.17
N PRO A 273 2.17 13.37 2.99
CA PRO A 273 1.43 13.58 1.75
C PRO A 273 1.02 15.05 1.57
N ASP A 274 1.12 15.55 0.34
CA ASP A 274 0.43 16.79 -0.06
C ASP A 274 -1.06 16.48 -0.26
N THR A 275 -1.89 17.00 0.64
CA THR A 275 -3.34 16.80 0.65
C THR A 275 -4.12 18.03 0.20
N SER A 276 -3.43 19.10 -0.24
CA SER A 276 -4.03 20.42 -0.53
C SER A 276 -5.09 20.40 -1.65
N LYS A 277 -5.02 19.41 -2.56
CA LYS A 277 -5.94 19.23 -3.69
C LYS A 277 -6.89 18.06 -3.54
N TRP A 278 -6.87 17.36 -2.41
CA TRP A 278 -7.72 16.19 -2.24
C TRP A 278 -9.18 16.60 -2.16
N ASN A 279 -9.99 16.01 -3.03
CA ASN A 279 -11.44 16.07 -2.95
C ASN A 279 -11.92 14.84 -2.17
N ILE A 280 -12.39 15.07 -0.95
CA ILE A 280 -12.88 14.02 -0.04
C ILE A 280 -14.41 13.95 0.04
N THR A 281 -15.13 14.63 -0.86
CA THR A 281 -16.60 14.76 -0.77
C THR A 281 -17.32 13.42 -0.76
N ASN A 282 -16.76 12.38 -1.37
CA ASN A 282 -17.35 11.04 -1.41
C ASN A 282 -16.83 10.10 -0.30
N VAL A 283 -15.89 10.56 0.53
CA VAL A 283 -15.28 9.74 1.58
C VAL A 283 -16.22 9.62 2.77
N THR A 284 -16.47 8.39 3.21
CA THR A 284 -17.31 8.11 4.40
C THR A 284 -16.49 7.64 5.59
N ASP A 285 -15.31 7.06 5.37
CA ASP A 285 -14.47 6.47 6.41
C ASP A 285 -13.02 7.00 6.34
N MET A 286 -12.62 7.68 7.42
CA MET A 286 -11.28 8.25 7.65
C MET A 286 -10.65 7.68 8.93
N SER A 287 -11.16 6.56 9.44
CA SER A 287 -10.64 5.92 10.64
C SER A 287 -9.15 5.62 10.49
N ASP A 288 -8.37 5.92 11.53
CA ASP A 288 -6.93 5.65 11.62
C ASP A 288 -6.06 6.27 10.50
N MET A 289 -6.59 7.19 9.69
CA MET A 289 -5.95 7.63 8.44
C MET A 289 -4.51 8.13 8.64
N PHE A 290 -4.23 8.89 9.69
CA PHE A 290 -2.90 9.38 10.07
C PHE A 290 -2.46 8.88 11.46
N ASN A 291 -3.10 7.85 12.03
CA ASN A 291 -2.73 7.38 13.36
C ASN A 291 -1.27 6.89 13.36
N GLY A 292 -0.42 7.51 14.18
CA GLY A 292 1.01 7.22 14.25
C GLY A 292 1.84 7.74 13.06
N ALA A 293 1.26 8.50 12.14
CA ALA A 293 1.97 9.13 11.02
C ALA A 293 2.76 10.37 11.51
N GLY A 294 3.86 10.13 12.22
CA GLY A 294 4.56 11.17 12.98
C GLY A 294 5.15 12.33 12.17
N GLN A 295 5.34 12.20 10.86
CA GLN A 295 5.85 13.25 9.97
C GLN A 295 4.78 13.91 9.09
N ALA A 296 3.53 13.45 9.15
CA ALA A 296 2.47 13.96 8.29
C ALA A 296 2.01 15.36 8.75
N VAL A 297 1.95 16.30 7.80
CA VAL A 297 1.42 17.66 7.99
C VAL A 297 0.33 17.91 6.93
N PRO A 298 -0.83 17.24 7.03
CA PRO A 298 -1.87 17.36 6.01
C PRO A 298 -2.50 18.76 6.01
N ASP A 299 -2.70 19.33 4.82
CA ASP A 299 -3.60 20.46 4.59
C ASP A 299 -5.03 19.95 4.45
N THR A 300 -5.86 20.26 5.45
CA THR A 300 -7.26 19.83 5.54
C THR A 300 -8.26 20.97 5.34
N SER A 301 -7.79 22.17 4.97
CA SER A 301 -8.62 23.39 4.91
C SER A 301 -9.76 23.33 3.89
N ASN A 302 -9.58 22.56 2.80
CA ASN A 302 -10.56 22.42 1.72
C ASN A 302 -11.45 21.16 1.85
N TRP A 303 -11.35 20.43 2.96
CA TRP A 303 -12.02 19.14 3.09
C TRP A 303 -13.52 19.30 3.39
N ASN A 304 -14.36 18.79 2.50
CA ASN A 304 -15.80 18.68 2.73
C ASN A 304 -16.13 17.35 3.43
N THR A 305 -16.21 17.38 4.76
CA THR A 305 -16.42 16.18 5.60
C THR A 305 -17.90 15.79 5.76
N SER A 306 -18.83 16.41 5.03
CA SER A 306 -20.28 16.23 5.25
C SER A 306 -20.77 14.79 5.07
N ASN A 307 -20.05 13.93 4.33
CA ASN A 307 -20.38 12.52 4.16
C ASN A 307 -19.58 11.58 5.09
N VAL A 308 -18.64 12.11 5.88
CA VAL A 308 -17.81 11.30 6.77
C VAL A 308 -18.63 10.83 7.97
N THR A 309 -18.59 9.53 8.24
CA THR A 309 -19.27 8.89 9.37
C THR A 309 -18.31 8.36 10.43
N ASP A 310 -17.06 8.08 10.05
CA ASP A 310 -16.04 7.53 10.95
C ASP A 310 -14.72 8.33 10.87
N MET A 311 -14.32 8.91 12.01
CA MET A 311 -13.06 9.62 12.25
C MET A 311 -12.27 9.00 13.42
N ASN A 312 -12.59 7.76 13.80
CA ASN A 312 -11.93 7.03 14.88
C ASN A 312 -10.41 7.09 14.72
N ARG A 313 -9.69 7.52 15.77
CA ARG A 313 -8.21 7.56 15.80
C ARG A 313 -7.54 8.34 14.67
N MET A 314 -8.26 9.15 13.89
CA MET A 314 -7.75 9.73 12.64
C MET A 314 -6.37 10.40 12.76
N PHE A 315 -6.14 11.17 13.83
CA PHE A 315 -4.86 11.86 14.10
C PHE A 315 -4.15 11.33 15.35
N ARG A 316 -4.55 10.17 15.88
CA ARG A 316 -3.96 9.63 17.11
C ARG A 316 -2.44 9.49 16.97
N GLY A 317 -1.64 10.14 17.80
CA GLY A 317 -0.18 10.08 17.73
C GLY A 317 0.44 10.73 16.48
N ALA A 318 -0.33 11.47 15.68
CA ALA A 318 0.17 12.25 14.55
C ALA A 318 0.80 13.57 15.05
N VAL A 319 1.93 13.47 15.75
CA VAL A 319 2.51 14.56 16.55
C VAL A 319 2.94 15.81 15.75
N SER A 320 3.09 15.72 14.43
CA SER A 320 3.41 16.87 13.56
C SER A 320 2.18 17.47 12.87
N ALA A 321 1.01 16.83 12.98
CA ALA A 321 -0.20 17.29 12.31
C ALA A 321 -0.78 18.52 13.02
N ALA A 322 -1.20 19.49 12.23
CA ALA A 322 -1.93 20.68 12.67
C ALA A 322 -3.12 20.92 11.72
N PRO A 323 -4.16 20.05 11.76
CA PRO A 323 -5.24 20.10 10.79
C PRO A 323 -6.09 21.37 10.98
N ASP A 324 -6.40 22.05 9.88
CA ASP A 324 -7.46 23.05 9.85
C ASP A 324 -8.81 22.32 9.74
N VAL A 325 -9.57 22.35 10.84
CA VAL A 325 -10.88 21.68 10.95
C VAL A 325 -12.04 22.67 11.03
N SER A 326 -11.79 23.96 10.81
CA SER A 326 -12.79 25.03 11.00
C SER A 326 -13.97 24.89 10.03
N GLY A 327 -13.72 24.36 8.83
CA GLY A 327 -14.74 24.10 7.79
C GLY A 327 -15.42 22.73 7.87
N TRP A 328 -15.07 21.90 8.84
CA TRP A 328 -15.57 20.53 8.90
C TRP A 328 -17.04 20.48 9.33
N ASN A 329 -17.85 19.75 8.55
CA ASN A 329 -19.20 19.37 8.93
C ASN A 329 -19.15 17.97 9.54
N THR A 330 -19.43 17.86 10.85
CA THR A 330 -19.40 16.59 11.59
C THR A 330 -20.78 16.02 11.91
N SER A 331 -21.86 16.59 11.34
CA SER A 331 -23.24 16.19 11.64
C SER A 331 -23.58 14.73 11.30
N ASN A 332 -22.80 14.07 10.45
CA ASN A 332 -22.95 12.65 10.12
C ASN A 332 -21.92 11.74 10.84
N VAL A 333 -20.97 12.31 11.58
CA VAL A 333 -19.90 11.54 12.23
C VAL A 333 -20.46 10.85 13.47
N THR A 334 -20.35 9.52 13.47
CA THR A 334 -20.79 8.66 14.57
C THR A 334 -19.65 8.20 15.47
N ASP A 335 -18.41 8.15 14.96
CA ASP A 335 -17.23 7.75 15.73
C ASP A 335 -16.08 8.77 15.65
N MET A 336 -15.64 9.28 16.80
CA MET A 336 -14.45 10.12 16.96
C MET A 336 -13.53 9.63 18.10
N ASN A 337 -13.71 8.39 18.56
CA ASN A 337 -12.91 7.83 19.65
C ASN A 337 -11.41 7.97 19.36
N TYR A 338 -10.65 8.47 20.33
CA TYR A 338 -9.19 8.69 20.23
C TYR A 338 -8.72 9.63 19.10
N MET A 339 -9.61 10.38 18.44
CA MET A 339 -9.27 11.16 17.24
C MET A 339 -8.01 12.03 17.40
N PHE A 340 -7.86 12.71 18.54
CA PHE A 340 -6.73 13.60 18.83
C PHE A 340 -5.86 13.09 20.00
N SER A 341 -5.90 11.79 20.30
CA SER A 341 -5.14 11.21 21.40
C SER A 341 -3.63 11.17 21.13
N ASN A 342 -2.79 11.39 22.15
CA ASN A 342 -1.32 11.36 22.06
C ASN A 342 -0.70 12.35 21.06
N MET A 343 -1.31 13.52 20.85
CA MET A 343 -0.77 14.57 19.95
C MET A 343 0.03 15.64 20.70
N GLY A 344 0.06 15.62 22.04
CA GLY A 344 0.70 16.67 22.83
C GLY A 344 -0.19 17.91 22.93
N ASN A 345 0.37 19.10 22.71
CA ASN A 345 -0.38 20.36 22.78
C ASN A 345 -0.86 20.74 21.38
N ILE A 346 -2.17 20.87 21.20
CA ILE A 346 -2.79 21.11 19.90
C ILE A 346 -3.72 22.32 19.95
N SER A 347 -3.88 22.98 18.79
CA SER A 347 -4.89 24.02 18.59
C SER A 347 -5.88 23.55 17.53
N ILE A 348 -7.16 23.55 17.90
CA ILE A 348 -8.24 22.98 17.09
C ILE A 348 -9.48 23.88 17.23
N ASP A 349 -9.90 24.50 16.13
CA ASP A 349 -11.12 25.30 16.11
C ASP A 349 -12.35 24.41 15.89
N PHE A 350 -13.09 24.16 16.98
CA PHE A 350 -14.33 23.36 16.95
C PHE A 350 -15.57 24.15 16.55
N SER A 351 -15.49 25.44 16.22
CA SER A 351 -16.66 26.33 16.09
C SER A 351 -17.72 25.82 15.10
N GLY A 352 -17.31 25.14 14.03
CA GLY A 352 -18.19 24.53 13.02
C GLY A 352 -18.74 23.14 13.36
N TRP A 353 -18.25 22.50 14.43
CA TRP A 353 -18.54 21.09 14.70
C TRP A 353 -19.94 20.88 15.28
N ASP A 354 -20.59 19.82 14.83
CA ASP A 354 -21.88 19.34 15.30
C ASP A 354 -21.71 17.94 15.94
N PHE A 355 -22.13 17.81 17.19
CA PHE A 355 -22.04 16.59 17.98
C PHE A 355 -23.39 15.88 18.15
N SER A 356 -24.40 16.24 17.36
CA SER A 356 -25.75 15.67 17.46
C SER A 356 -25.81 14.18 17.10
N SER A 357 -24.97 13.72 16.17
CA SER A 357 -24.85 12.32 15.74
C SER A 357 -23.69 11.56 16.40
N ALA A 358 -22.85 12.25 17.19
CA ALA A 358 -21.72 11.62 17.86
C ALA A 358 -22.23 10.67 18.95
N VAL A 359 -22.28 9.37 18.65
CA VAL A 359 -22.81 8.33 19.54
C VAL A 359 -21.75 7.75 20.49
N ASN A 360 -20.50 8.19 20.36
CA ASN A 360 -19.36 7.57 21.02
C ASN A 360 -18.76 8.42 22.13
N ASP A 361 -18.47 7.73 23.25
CA ASP A 361 -17.81 8.21 24.46
C ASP A 361 -16.55 9.07 24.21
N PHE A 362 -16.55 10.32 24.68
CA PHE A 362 -15.40 11.24 24.57
C PHE A 362 -14.30 10.98 25.62
N THR A 363 -14.38 9.92 26.43
CA THR A 363 -13.35 9.51 27.40
C THR A 363 -11.96 9.44 26.78
N HIS A 364 -11.87 9.08 25.50
CA HIS A 364 -10.59 8.88 24.85
C HIS A 364 -10.23 9.94 23.81
N PHE A 365 -11.12 10.91 23.55
CA PHE A 365 -10.98 11.89 22.48
C PHE A 365 -9.64 12.67 22.53
N LEU A 366 -9.24 13.08 23.74
CA LEU A 366 -8.03 13.89 24.00
C LEU A 366 -7.04 13.21 24.96
N ILE A 367 -7.13 11.90 25.19
CA ILE A 367 -6.23 11.25 26.15
C ILE A 367 -4.76 11.44 25.75
N ASN A 368 -3.93 11.91 26.70
CA ASN A 368 -2.54 12.33 26.51
C ASN A 368 -2.34 13.49 25.52
N SER A 369 -3.34 14.35 25.36
CA SER A 369 -3.26 15.60 24.61
C SER A 369 -3.81 16.75 25.47
N SER A 370 -3.46 17.99 25.12
CA SER A 370 -4.06 19.18 25.71
C SER A 370 -4.42 20.21 24.64
N LEU A 371 -5.57 20.86 24.81
CA LEU A 371 -6.02 21.94 23.95
C LEU A 371 -5.56 23.29 24.50
N LEU A 372 -5.49 24.30 23.62
CA LEU A 372 -5.52 25.68 24.07
C LEU A 372 -6.84 25.98 24.81
N THR A 373 -6.78 26.85 25.81
CA THR A 373 -7.95 27.20 26.65
C THR A 373 -9.14 27.69 25.82
N GLN A 374 -8.90 28.49 24.77
CA GLN A 374 -9.96 29.02 23.91
C GLN A 374 -10.62 27.94 23.04
N ASP A 375 -9.82 26.98 22.57
CA ASP A 375 -10.29 25.85 21.78
C ASP A 375 -11.14 24.91 22.67
N TYR A 376 -10.73 24.73 23.92
CA TYR A 376 -11.51 23.97 24.89
C TYR A 376 -12.82 24.66 25.28
N ASP A 377 -12.82 25.98 25.49
CA ASP A 377 -14.05 26.74 25.68
C ASP A 377 -15.01 26.55 24.52
N THR A 378 -14.49 26.58 23.29
CA THR A 378 -15.27 26.37 22.06
C THR A 378 -15.84 24.95 22.01
N LEU A 379 -15.03 23.92 22.31
CA LEU A 379 -15.49 22.54 22.41
C LEU A 379 -16.64 22.40 23.41
N LEU A 380 -16.49 22.93 24.62
CA LEU A 380 -17.52 22.88 25.66
C LEU A 380 -18.82 23.53 25.21
N ILE A 381 -18.75 24.71 24.57
CA ILE A 381 -19.92 25.41 24.04
C ILE A 381 -20.63 24.58 22.96
N ARG A 382 -19.88 23.98 22.04
CA ARG A 382 -20.44 23.17 20.95
C ARG A 382 -21.05 21.87 21.46
N LEU A 383 -20.42 21.19 22.41
CA LEU A 383 -21.00 20.04 23.09
C LEU A 383 -22.30 20.43 23.81
N ASP A 384 -22.33 21.54 24.56
CA ASP A 384 -23.51 21.97 25.29
C ASP A 384 -24.70 22.30 24.38
N THR A 385 -24.42 22.80 23.17
CA THR A 385 -25.44 23.26 22.23
C THR A 385 -25.91 22.20 21.24
N THR A 386 -25.08 21.22 20.90
CA THR A 386 -25.38 20.27 19.81
C THR A 386 -25.50 18.82 20.26
N ALA A 387 -24.81 18.41 21.32
CA ALA A 387 -24.84 17.02 21.75
C ALA A 387 -26.22 16.63 22.30
N THR A 388 -26.71 15.46 21.90
CA THR A 388 -28.06 14.97 22.23
C THR A 388 -28.08 14.03 23.43
N LEU A 389 -26.93 13.48 23.82
CA LEU A 389 -26.77 12.53 24.91
C LEU A 389 -25.61 12.95 25.82
N ALA A 390 -25.77 12.72 27.12
CA ALA A 390 -24.69 12.91 28.09
C ALA A 390 -23.64 11.80 27.96
N GLN A 391 -22.37 12.19 28.06
CA GLN A 391 -21.22 11.29 27.91
C GLN A 391 -20.09 11.67 28.87
N ASP A 392 -19.07 10.84 28.91
CA ASP A 392 -17.84 11.09 29.65
C ASP A 392 -16.86 11.85 28.74
N LEU A 393 -16.20 12.89 29.27
CA LEU A 393 -15.20 13.68 28.57
C LEU A 393 -13.94 13.76 29.43
N THR A 394 -12.83 13.21 28.92
CA THR A 394 -11.52 13.36 29.56
C THR A 394 -10.63 14.27 28.72
N ALA A 395 -10.37 15.48 29.23
CA ALA A 395 -9.58 16.52 28.58
C ALA A 395 -8.19 16.71 29.22
N GLY A 396 -7.79 15.82 30.14
CA GLY A 396 -6.44 15.79 30.71
C GLY A 396 -6.05 17.11 31.39
N SER A 397 -4.90 17.66 31.01
CA SER A 397 -4.36 18.93 31.54
C SER A 397 -4.95 20.18 30.90
N THR A 398 -6.02 20.06 30.11
CA THR A 398 -6.68 21.19 29.45
C THR A 398 -7.44 22.05 30.46
N THR A 399 -7.38 23.37 30.30
CA THR A 399 -8.07 24.36 31.14
C THR A 399 -9.14 25.12 30.34
N TYR A 400 -10.14 25.68 31.02
CA TYR A 400 -11.17 26.55 30.44
C TYR A 400 -11.12 27.96 31.06
N THR A 401 -11.67 28.97 30.38
CA THR A 401 -11.62 30.36 30.87
C THR A 401 -12.55 30.57 32.06
N ASN A 402 -12.02 31.02 33.21
CA ASN A 402 -12.84 31.29 34.39
C ASN A 402 -13.88 32.39 34.15
N GLY A 403 -15.13 32.14 34.55
CA GLY A 403 -16.24 33.10 34.40
C GLY A 403 -16.67 33.38 32.94
N GLY A 404 -16.10 32.65 31.97
CA GLY A 404 -16.42 32.79 30.54
C GLY A 404 -17.59 31.91 30.08
N ALA A 405 -17.88 31.99 28.78
CA ALA A 405 -18.89 31.14 28.13
C ALA A 405 -18.55 29.65 28.21
N GLY A 406 -17.26 29.27 28.12
CA GLY A 406 -16.80 27.88 28.30
C GLY A 406 -17.12 27.34 29.71
N ALA A 407 -16.84 28.11 30.76
CA ALA A 407 -17.20 27.74 32.14
C ALA A 407 -18.72 27.57 32.33
N THR A 408 -19.52 28.41 31.66
CA THR A 408 -20.99 28.32 31.67
C THR A 408 -21.46 27.04 30.97
N ALA A 409 -20.93 26.76 29.77
CA ALA A 409 -21.24 25.56 29.00
C ALA A 409 -20.84 24.29 29.75
N ARG A 410 -19.64 24.25 30.35
CA ARG A 410 -19.19 23.13 31.19
C ARG A 410 -20.15 22.86 32.35
N SER A 411 -20.59 23.90 33.05
CA SER A 411 -21.54 23.77 34.17
C SER A 411 -22.89 23.24 33.70
N SER A 412 -23.37 23.73 32.55
CA SER A 412 -24.61 23.25 31.91
C SER A 412 -24.49 21.77 31.52
N LEU A 413 -23.38 21.36 30.90
CA LEU A 413 -23.09 19.97 30.54
C LEU A 413 -23.12 19.05 31.77
N THR A 414 -22.45 19.40 32.86
CA THR A 414 -22.53 18.62 34.11
C THR A 414 -23.96 18.54 34.64
N GLY A 415 -24.73 19.63 34.55
CA GLY A 415 -26.16 19.64 34.88
C GLY A 415 -27.02 18.72 33.97
N LYS A 416 -26.60 18.52 32.73
CA LYS A 416 -27.19 17.56 31.77
C LYS A 416 -26.71 16.11 31.97
N GLY A 417 -25.84 15.86 32.94
CA GLY A 417 -25.35 14.52 33.29
C GLY A 417 -24.00 14.13 32.69
N TRP A 418 -23.25 15.07 32.11
CA TRP A 418 -21.90 14.80 31.61
C TRP A 418 -20.90 14.62 32.75
N ASN A 419 -20.01 13.62 32.64
CA ASN A 419 -18.87 13.46 33.52
C ASN A 419 -17.61 14.04 32.87
N ILE A 420 -17.24 15.26 33.25
CA ILE A 420 -16.11 15.98 32.67
C ILE A 420 -14.90 15.94 33.61
N SER A 421 -13.79 15.37 33.12
CA SER A 421 -12.48 15.39 33.76
C SER A 421 -11.53 16.31 32.97
N ASP A 422 -11.22 17.47 33.55
CA ASP A 422 -10.33 18.50 33.01
C ASP A 422 -9.47 19.12 34.13
N PHE A 423 -8.58 20.06 33.80
CA PHE A 423 -7.68 20.69 34.78
C PHE A 423 -8.30 21.91 35.49
N GLY A 424 -9.57 22.19 35.24
CA GLY A 424 -10.30 23.29 35.86
C GLY A 424 -10.10 24.65 35.16
N PRO A 425 -10.59 25.73 35.80
CA PRO A 425 -10.50 27.08 35.26
C PRO A 425 -9.09 27.65 35.39
N ILE A 426 -8.70 28.53 34.46
CA ILE A 426 -7.50 29.38 34.55
C ILE A 426 -7.83 30.87 34.62
#